data_AF-A0A2T6N538-F1
#
_entry.id   AF-A0A2T6N538-F1
#
_cell.length_a   1.000
_cell.length_b   1.000
_cell.length_c   1.000
_cell.angle_alpha   90.00
_cell.angle_beta   90.00
_cell.angle_gamma   90.00
#
_symmetry.space_group_name_H-M   'P 1'
#
loop_
_entity.id
_entity.type
_entity.pdbx_description
1 polymer ?
#
loop_
_entity_poly.entity_id
_entity_poly.type
_entity_poly.pdbx_seq_one_letter_code
_entity_poly.pdbx_strand_id
1 'polypeptide(L)'
;MHCGTYEASDKSGSAFDGVLREIRNSITDIATELDKQLEENEYVLISEVQAKRLVQPLNEYRIRLIEEIGHDDFNREIQREEDEGMDP
;
A
#
# COMPACT_ATOMS: atom_id res chain seq x y z
N MET A 1 28.84 -12.63 -22.66
CA MET A 1 28.45 -11.71 -21.58
C MET A 1 26.97 -11.41 -21.75
N HIS A 2 26.09 -12.18 -21.13
CA HIS A 2 24.66 -11.90 -21.12
C HIS A 2 24.36 -11.29 -19.75
N CYS A 3 24.35 -9.96 -19.71
CA CYS A 3 23.84 -9.24 -18.56
C CYS A 3 22.32 -9.42 -18.61
N GLY A 4 21.78 -10.30 -17.75
CA GLY A 4 20.35 -10.47 -17.63
C GLY A 4 19.72 -9.14 -17.26
N THR A 5 18.87 -8.61 -18.13
CA THR A 5 17.95 -7.54 -17.77
C THR A 5 17.04 -8.07 -16.68
N TYR A 6 17.27 -7.63 -15.45
CA TYR A 6 16.30 -7.77 -14.37
C TYR A 6 15.10 -6.92 -14.76
N GLU A 7 14.14 -7.52 -15.46
CA GLU A 7 12.80 -6.98 -15.55
C GLU A 7 12.16 -7.24 -14.18
N ALA A 8 12.12 -6.19 -13.36
CA ALA A 8 11.29 -6.18 -12.16
C ALA A 8 9.81 -6.17 -12.57
N SER A 9 9.33 -7.27 -13.15
CA SER A 9 7.91 -7.59 -13.06
C SER A 9 7.63 -7.83 -11.58
N ASP A 10 6.62 -7.14 -11.05
CA ASP A 10 6.21 -7.14 -9.65
C ASP A 10 7.01 -6.18 -8.76
N LYS A 11 6.75 -4.87 -8.94
CA LYS A 11 6.82 -3.93 -7.82
C LYS A 11 5.79 -4.41 -6.79
N SER A 12 6.24 -5.18 -5.80
CA SER A 12 5.47 -5.69 -4.66
C SER A 12 4.99 -4.59 -3.69
N GLY A 13 4.96 -3.34 -4.13
CA GLY A 13 4.46 -2.19 -3.39
C GLY A 13 3.45 -1.46 -4.26
N SER A 14 2.28 -1.18 -3.69
CA SER A 14 1.30 -0.26 -4.28
C SER A 14 2.04 1.00 -4.74
N ALA A 15 1.95 1.32 -6.04
CA ALA A 15 2.46 2.58 -6.56
C ALA A 15 1.92 3.71 -5.67
N PHE A 16 2.74 4.72 -5.38
CA PHE A 16 2.37 5.79 -4.45
C PHE A 16 1.00 6.43 -4.76
N ASP A 17 0.65 6.56 -6.04
CA ASP A 17 -0.68 6.96 -6.52
C ASP A 17 -1.83 6.06 -5.98
N GLY A 18 -1.65 4.74 -5.98
CA GLY A 18 -2.60 3.80 -5.40
C GLY A 18 -2.81 4.03 -3.91
N VAL A 19 -1.74 4.28 -3.15
CA VAL A 19 -1.84 4.62 -1.72
C VAL A 19 -2.55 5.95 -1.52
N LEU A 20 -2.21 6.97 -2.32
CA LEU A 20 -2.85 8.29 -2.26
C LEU A 20 -4.35 8.22 -2.52
N ARG A 21 -4.78 7.36 -3.44
CA ARG A 21 -6.20 7.12 -3.74
C ARG A 21 -6.96 6.61 -2.51
N GLU A 22 -6.38 5.67 -1.77
CA GLU A 22 -6.99 5.02 -0.60
C GLU A 22 -7.08 5.92 0.64
N ILE A 23 -6.20 6.92 0.75
CA ILE A 23 -6.17 7.87 1.88
C ILE A 23 -6.72 9.25 1.53
N ARG A 24 -7.13 9.48 0.27
CA ARG A 24 -7.50 10.79 -0.28
C ARG A 24 -8.45 11.58 0.61
N ASN A 25 -9.49 10.93 1.14
CA ASN A 25 -10.50 11.58 1.97
C ASN A 25 -9.91 12.24 3.23
N SER A 26 -8.86 11.65 3.81
CA SER A 26 -8.18 12.17 5.01
C SER A 26 -7.18 13.28 4.72
N ILE A 27 -6.81 13.49 3.45
CA ILE A 27 -5.74 14.42 3.03
C ILE A 27 -6.11 15.20 1.76
N THR A 28 -7.39 15.54 1.56
CA THR A 28 -7.93 16.03 0.27
C THR A 28 -7.13 17.17 -0.37
N ASP A 29 -6.70 18.15 0.43
CA ASP A 29 -5.90 19.29 -0.02
C ASP A 29 -4.49 18.89 -0.45
N ILE A 30 -3.82 18.04 0.33
CA ILE A 30 -2.49 17.51 0.02
C ILE A 30 -2.57 16.58 -1.20
N ALA A 31 -3.56 15.67 -1.25
CA ALA A 31 -3.71 14.71 -2.33
C ALA A 31 -3.84 15.41 -3.69
N THR A 32 -4.63 16.49 -3.77
CA THR A 32 -4.79 17.26 -5.01
C THR A 32 -3.46 17.88 -5.47
N GLU A 33 -2.65 18.37 -4.54
CA GLU A 33 -1.34 18.95 -4.84
C GLU A 33 -0.34 17.88 -5.29
N LEU A 34 -0.33 16.71 -4.63
CA LEU A 34 0.56 15.60 -4.98
C LEU A 34 0.18 14.96 -6.32
N ASP A 35 -1.11 14.85 -6.63
CA ASP A 35 -1.59 14.37 -7.94
C ASP A 35 -1.10 15.28 -9.06
N LYS A 36 -1.24 16.59 -8.89
CA LYS A 36 -0.76 17.56 -9.87
C LYS A 36 0.75 17.42 -10.10
N GLN A 37 1.52 17.21 -9.02
CA GLN A 37 2.95 16.95 -9.16
C GLN A 37 3.25 15.66 -9.91
N LEU A 38 2.48 14.59 -9.71
CA LEU A 38 2.61 13.32 -10.44
C LEU A 38 2.25 13.45 -11.93
N GLU A 39 1.29 14.31 -12.27
CA GLU A 39 0.92 14.58 -13.66
C GLU A 39 1.99 15.41 -14.39
N GLU A 40 2.60 16.37 -13.69
CA GLU A 40 3.54 17.33 -14.26
C GLU A 40 5.00 16.86 -14.19
N ASN A 41 5.35 15.92 -13.31
CA ASN A 41 6.73 15.52 -13.03
C ASN A 41 6.89 14.00 -12.86
N GLU A 42 8.11 13.51 -13.07
CA GLU A 42 8.46 12.09 -12.82
C GLU A 42 8.56 11.75 -11.32
N TYR A 43 8.55 12.75 -10.44
CA TYR A 43 8.68 12.61 -9.00
C TYR A 43 7.82 13.62 -8.24
N VAL A 44 7.56 13.32 -6.97
CA VAL A 44 6.80 14.20 -6.07
C VAL A 44 7.71 14.69 -4.95
N LEU A 45 7.64 15.98 -4.66
CA LEU A 45 8.29 16.58 -3.50
C LEU A 45 7.26 16.81 -2.41
N ILE A 46 7.48 16.12 -1.28
CA ILE A 46 6.66 16.26 -0.08
C ILE A 46 7.42 17.17 0.89
N SER A 47 6.86 18.35 1.16
CA SER A 47 7.41 19.27 2.17
C SER A 47 7.31 18.69 3.57
N GLU A 48 8.10 19.21 4.51
CA GLU A 48 8.04 18.78 5.93
C GLU A 48 6.62 18.91 6.51
N VAL A 49 5.90 19.98 6.16
CA VAL A 49 4.53 20.23 6.62
C VAL A 49 3.57 19.17 6.07
N GLN A 50 3.66 18.85 4.79
CA GLN A 50 2.85 17.79 4.17
C GLN A 50 3.22 16.42 4.76
N ALA A 51 4.51 16.13 4.93
CA ALA A 51 4.99 14.87 5.50
C ALA A 51 4.39 14.60 6.89
N LYS A 52 4.42 15.59 7.79
CA LYS A 52 3.83 15.48 9.13
C LYS A 52 2.33 15.15 9.08
N ARG A 53 1.61 15.72 8.11
CA ARG A 53 0.17 15.49 7.93
C ARG A 53 -0.14 14.12 7.31
N LEU A 54 0.78 13.56 6.52
CA LEU A 54 0.62 12.24 5.90
C LEU A 54 0.82 11.08 6.89
N VAL A 55 1.56 11.28 7.99
CA VAL A 55 1.92 10.19 8.92
C VAL A 55 0.69 9.47 9.48
N GLN A 56 -0.30 10.20 10.00
CA GLN A 56 -1.47 9.58 10.60
C GLN A 56 -2.32 8.80 9.57
N PRO A 57 -2.73 9.39 8.43
CA PRO A 57 -3.48 8.67 7.40
C PRO A 57 -2.76 7.44 6.86
N LEU A 58 -1.43 7.50 6.69
CA LEU A 58 -0.64 6.35 6.25
C LEU A 58 -0.61 5.23 7.32
N ASN A 59 -0.55 5.58 8.59
CA ASN A 59 -0.64 4.60 9.67
C ASN A 59 -2.01 3.93 9.72
N GLU A 60 -3.09 4.69 9.57
CA GLU A 60 -4.46 4.16 9.50
C GLU A 60 -4.63 3.23 8.28
N TYR A 61 -4.12 3.64 7.12
CA TYR A 61 -4.11 2.78 5.92
C TYR A 61 -3.33 1.49 6.14
N ARG A 62 -2.14 1.56 6.75
CA ARG A 62 -1.35 0.38 7.07
C ARG A 62 -2.10 -0.58 8.01
N ILE A 63 -2.79 -0.05 9.03
CA ILE A 63 -3.58 -0.87 9.95
C ILE A 63 -4.70 -1.59 9.18
N ARG A 64 -5.45 -0.86 8.33
CA ARG A 64 -6.49 -1.45 7.49
C ARG A 64 -5.96 -2.56 6.58
N LEU A 65 -4.81 -2.34 5.93
CA LEU A 65 -4.18 -3.38 5.09
C LEU A 65 -3.79 -4.61 5.89
N ILE A 66 -3.27 -4.44 7.10
CA ILE A 66 -2.92 -5.57 7.98
C ILE A 66 -4.17 -6.33 8.39
N GLU A 67 -5.27 -5.65 8.69
CA GLU A 67 -6.56 -6.28 8.99
C GLU A 67 -7.10 -7.01 7.75
N GLU A 68 -7.15 -6.38 6.59
CA GLU A 68 -7.65 -6.98 5.36
C GLU A 68 -6.83 -8.21 4.92
N ILE A 69 -5.50 -8.12 4.93
CA ILE A 69 -4.62 -9.22 4.51
C ILE A 69 -4.50 -10.30 5.60
N GLY A 70 -4.43 -9.88 6.87
CA GLY A 70 -4.29 -10.78 8.01
C GLY A 70 -5.50 -11.70 8.21
N HIS A 71 -6.69 -11.28 7.76
CA HIS A 71 -7.87 -12.14 7.75
C HIS A 71 -7.78 -13.26 6.71
N ASP A 72 -7.21 -13.02 5.53
CA ASP A 72 -7.15 -14.02 4.47
C ASP A 72 -6.13 -15.13 4.75
N ASP A 73 -5.03 -14.83 5.43
CA ASP A 73 -4.04 -15.85 5.83
C ASP A 73 -4.51 -16.64 7.06
N PHE A 74 -5.16 -15.98 8.03
CA PHE A 74 -5.73 -16.67 9.19
C PHE A 74 -6.91 -17.57 8.80
N ASN A 75 -7.84 -17.10 7.98
CA ASN A 75 -8.96 -17.91 7.51
C ASN A 75 -8.51 -19.06 6.61
N ARG A 76 -7.46 -18.88 5.79
CA ARG A 76 -6.88 -19.97 4.99
C ARG A 76 -6.18 -21.03 5.83
N GLU A 77 -5.52 -20.64 6.92
CA GLU A 77 -4.90 -21.58 7.84
C GLU A 77 -5.95 -22.36 8.64
N ILE A 78 -7.01 -21.70 9.13
CA ILE A 78 -8.16 -22.40 9.76
C ILE A 78 -8.82 -23.37 8.76
N GLN A 79 -9.05 -22.94 7.52
CA GLN A 79 -9.65 -23.81 6.51
C GLN A 79 -8.75 -25.02 6.19
N ARG A 80 -7.42 -24.85 6.20
CA ARG A 80 -6.48 -25.97 6.08
C ARG A 80 -6.52 -26.91 7.27
N GLU A 81 -6.56 -26.40 8.48
CA GLU A 81 -6.68 -27.23 9.70
C GLU A 81 -8.01 -28.02 9.72
N GLU A 82 -9.11 -27.41 9.24
CA GLU A 82 -10.41 -28.07 9.09
C GLU A 82 -10.42 -29.10 7.94
N ASP A 83 -9.79 -28.80 6.80
CA ASP A 83 -9.72 -29.69 5.63
C ASP A 83 -8.74 -30.87 5.83
N GLU A 84 -7.70 -30.70 6.66
CA GLU A 84 -6.75 -31.76 7.03
C GLU A 84 -7.27 -32.69 8.14
N GLY A 85 -8.46 -32.43 8.68
CA GLY A 85 -9.19 -33.38 9.52
C GLY A 85 -8.48 -33.79 10.80
N MET A 86 -7.74 -32.88 11.45
CA MET A 86 -7.34 -33.09 12.84
C MET A 86 -8.51 -32.78 13.77
N ASP A 87 -9.24 -33.84 14.15
CA ASP A 87 -10.06 -33.82 15.37
C ASP A 87 -9.18 -33.43 16.60
N PRO A 88 -9.76 -32.78 17.62
CA PRO A 88 -9.04 -32.12 18.73
C PRO A 88 -8.21 -33.04 19.64
#